data_AF-X1DH77-F1
#
_entry.id   AF-X1DH77-F1
#
_cell.length_a   1.000
_cell.length_b   1.000
_cell.length_c   1.000
_cell.angle_alpha   90.00
_cell.angle_beta   90.00
_cell.angle_gamma   90.00
#
_symmetry.space_group_name_H-M   'P 1'
#
loop_
_entity.id
_entity.type
_entity.pdbx_description
1 polymer ?
#
loop_
_entity_poly.entity_id
_entity_poly.type
_entity_poly.pdbx_seq_one_letter_code
_entity_poly.pdbx_strand_id
1 'polypeptide(L)' 'MSNIARGGYRKDLKQYFRSKMEANIARYYTYIGINWFYEPREYKFEKIKRGTRYYKPDFYLAAPE' A
#
# COMPACT_ATOMS: atom_id res chain seq x y z
N MET A 1 21.30 11.08 10.83
CA MET A 1 19.92 10.56 10.95
C MET A 1 19.67 9.62 9.77
N SER A 2 19.38 8.35 10.03
CA SER A 2 19.08 7.39 8.96
C SER A 2 17.73 7.73 8.33
N ASN A 3 17.70 8.09 7.04
CA ASN A 3 16.49 8.30 6.22
C ASN A 3 15.76 6.97 5.94
N ILE A 4 15.60 6.13 6.95
CA ILE A 4 14.89 4.86 6.86
C ILE A 4 13.42 5.19 7.09
N ALA A 5 12.59 4.92 6.08
CA ALA A 5 11.15 4.98 6.23
C ALA A 5 10.73 4.07 7.39
N ARG A 6 10.35 4.67 8.53
CA ARG A 6 9.92 3.93 9.71
C ARG A 6 8.48 3.48 9.54
N GLY A 7 8.31 2.16 9.42
CA GLY A 7 7.02 1.51 9.52
C GLY A 7 6.44 1.57 10.94
N GLY A 8 5.21 1.14 11.10
CA GLY A 8 4.60 0.97 12.41
C GLY A 8 3.09 0.78 12.37
N TYR A 9 2.56 0.26 13.47
CA TYR A 9 1.12 0.17 13.68
C TYR A 9 0.50 1.57 13.83
N ARG A 10 -0.69 1.76 13.27
CA ARG A 10 -1.46 2.99 13.33
C ARG A 10 -2.78 2.68 14.02
N LYS A 11 -2.96 3.23 15.23
CA LYS A 11 -4.14 2.95 16.07
C LYS A 11 -5.44 3.43 15.41
N ASP A 12 -5.37 4.56 14.71
CA ASP A 12 -6.47 5.17 13.97
C ASP A 12 -6.92 4.30 12.79
N LEU A 13 -5.97 3.71 12.05
CA LEU A 13 -6.25 2.84 10.91
C LEU A 13 -6.35 1.35 11.28
N LYS A 14 -6.09 1.01 12.55
CA LYS A 14 -6.04 -0.36 13.10
C LYS A 14 -5.14 -1.32 12.31
N GLN A 15 -4.10 -0.81 11.65
CA GLN A 15 -3.25 -1.59 10.75
C GLN A 15 -1.79 -1.16 10.81
N TYR A 16 -0.88 -2.07 10.45
CA TYR A 16 0.54 -1.78 10.23
C TYR A 16 0.78 -1.26 8.80
N PHE A 17 1.69 -0.28 8.68
CA PHE A 17 2.19 0.24 7.41
C PHE A 17 3.71 0.21 7.39
N ARG A 18 4.31 -0.01 6.21
CA ARG A 18 5.76 -0.05 6.03
C ARG A 18 6.39 1.34 6.08
N SER A 19 5.60 2.38 5.81
CA SER A 19 6.07 3.77 5.92
C SER A 19 5.05 4.73 6.55
N LYS A 20 5.54 5.91 6.95
CA LYS A 20 4.68 7.03 7.36
C LYS A 20 3.88 7.57 6.16
N MET A 21 4.45 7.52 4.96
CA MET A 21 3.82 8.04 3.73
C MET A 21 2.61 7.19 3.35
N GLU A 22 2.73 5.86 3.34
CA GLU A 22 1.58 4.96 3.10
C GLU A 22 0.45 5.20 4.11
N ALA A 23 0.76 5.31 5.40
CA ALA A 23 -0.24 5.59 6.42
C ALA A 23 -0.97 6.93 6.18
N ASN A 24 -0.27 7.94 5.66
CA ASN A 24 -0.89 9.22 5.33
C ASN A 24 -1.79 9.12 4.08
N ILE A 25 -1.39 8.34 3.09
CA ILE A 25 -2.20 8.06 1.90
C ILE A 25 -3.49 7.32 2.28
N ALA A 26 -3.40 6.31 3.14
CA ALA A 26 -4.57 5.61 3.68
C ALA A 26 -5.56 6.57 4.36
N ARG A 27 -5.07 7.49 5.20
CA ARG A 27 -5.90 8.54 5.82
C ARG A 27 -6.53 9.45 4.78
N TYR A 28 -5.77 9.86 3.77
CA TYR A 28 -6.28 10.71 2.71
C TYR A 28 -7.41 10.03 1.94
N TYR A 29 -7.25 8.76 1.55
CA TYR A 29 -8.30 7.98 0.90
C TYR A 29 -9.56 7.83 1.77
N THR A 30 -9.38 7.53 3.06
CA THR A 30 -10.51 7.52 4.01
C THR A 30 -11.20 8.89 4.10
N TYR A 31 -10.44 9.99 4.12
CA TYR A 31 -10.98 11.35 4.17
C TYR A 31 -11.80 11.71 2.93
N ILE A 32 -11.37 11.30 1.73
CA ILE A 32 -12.09 11.57 0.47
C ILE A 32 -13.13 10.48 0.12
N GLY A 33 -13.37 9.51 1.02
CA GLY A 33 -14.40 8.49 0.85
C GLY A 33 -14.07 7.39 -0.17
N ILE A 34 -12.79 7.17 -0.51
CA ILE A 34 -12.38 6.07 -1.40
C ILE A 34 -12.13 4.81 -0.58
N ASN A 35 -12.74 3.70 -1.01
CA ASN A 35 -12.44 2.37 -0.47
C ASN A 35 -11.07 1.91 -0.95
N TRP A 36 -10.20 1.57 0.00
CA TRP A 36 -8.84 1.14 -0.27
C TRP A 36 -8.53 -0.15 0.48
N PHE A 37 -7.65 -0.95 -0.11
CA PHE A 37 -7.08 -2.15 0.48
C PHE A 37 -5.56 -2.03 0.42
N TYR A 38 -4.89 -2.36 1.53
CA TYR A 38 -3.44 -2.27 1.62
C TYR A 38 -2.79 -3.61 1.27
N GLU A 39 -1.88 -3.59 0.30
CA GLU A 39 -1.11 -4.75 -0.16
C GLU A 39 -1.95 -6.04 -0.44
N PRO A 40 -3.16 -5.95 -1.05
CA PRO A 40 -4.07 -7.10 -1.08
C PRO A 40 -3.70 -8.15 -2.11
N ARG A 41 -2.94 -7.78 -3.15
CA ARG A 41 -2.68 -8.61 -4.33
C ARG A 41 -1.26 -8.40 -4.82
N GLU A 42 -0.68 -9.47 -5.34
CA GLU A 42 0.59 -9.46 -6.05
C GLU A 42 0.35 -9.84 -7.51
N TYR A 43 0.99 -9.13 -8.42
CA TYR A 43 0.87 -9.32 -9.86
C TYR A 43 2.14 -9.99 -10.38
N LYS A 44 1.96 -11.09 -11.12
CA LYS A 44 3.05 -11.83 -11.76
C LYS A 44 3.10 -11.52 -13.25
N PHE A 45 4.27 -11.10 -13.74
CA PHE A 45 4.51 -10.86 -15.15
C PHE A 45 5.06 -12.13 -15.83
N GLU A 46 4.19 -12.88 -16.48
CA GLU A 46 4.54 -14.18 -17.08
C GLU A 46 5.53 -14.08 -18.25
N LYS A 47 5.52 -12.95 -18.97
CA LYS A 47 6.38 -12.73 -20.14
C LYS A 47 7.82 -12.33 -19.77
N ILE A 48 8.08 -11.95 -18.52
CA ILE A 48 9.41 -11.53 -18.06
C ILE A 48 10.27 -12.75 -17.72
N LYS A 49 11.23 -13.08 -18.58
CA LYS A 49 12.09 -14.27 -18.42
C LYS A 49 13.28 -14.07 -17.48
N ARG A 50 13.77 -12.85 -17.25
CA ARG A 50 14.88 -12.53 -16.32
C ARG A 50 14.57 -11.23 -15.56
N GLY A 51 14.95 -11.15 -14.28
CA GLY A 51 14.71 -9.99 -13.41
C GLY A 51 13.46 -10.11 -12.53
N THR A 52 12.98 -8.97 -12.01
CA THR A 52 11.81 -8.88 -11.11
C THR A 52 10.52 -9.22 -11.85
N ARG A 53 9.88 -10.32 -11.47
CA ARG A 53 8.64 -10.84 -12.10
C ARG A 53 7.38 -10.52 -11.32
N TYR A 54 7.51 -9.95 -10.13
CA TYR A 54 6.41 -9.73 -9.20
C TYR A 54 6.33 -8.26 -8.86
N TYR A 55 5.11 -7.73 -8.86
CA TYR A 55 4.82 -6.38 -8.40
C TYR A 55 3.66 -6.45 -7.41
N LYS A 56 3.90 -5.92 -6.21
CA LYS A 56 2.90 -5.81 -5.16
C LYS A 56 2.65 -4.32 -4.91
N PRO A 57 1.56 -3.74 -5.43
CA PRO A 57 1.20 -2.36 -5.12
C PRO A 57 0.87 -2.20 -3.63
N ASP A 58 1.16 -1.01 -3.09
CA ASP A 58 0.82 -0.67 -1.71
C ASP A 58 -0.69 -0.54 -1.50
N PHE A 59 -1.41 0.02 -2.48
CA PHE A 59 -2.85 0.24 -2.41
C PHE A 59 -3.57 -0.32 -3.63
N TYR A 60 -4.72 -0.93 -3.38
CA TYR A 60 -5.74 -1.22 -4.37
C TYR A 60 -6.96 -0.39 -4.03
N LEU A 61 -7.35 0.51 -4.94
CA LEU A 61 -8.56 1.30 -4.80
C LEU A 61 -9.70 0.51 -5.42
N ALA A 62 -10.71 0.17 -4.64
CA ALA A 62 -11.96 -0.32 -5.23
C ALA A 62 -12.66 0.88 -5.86
N ALA A 63 -13.04 0.75 -7.13
CA ALA A 63 -13.98 1.70 -7.71
C ALA A 63 -15.27 1.67 -6.85
N PRO A 64 -15.89 2.82 -6.56
CA PRO A 64 -17.25 2.81 -6.07
C PRO A 64 -18.13 2.07 -7.10
N GLU A 65 -19.02 1.20 -6.62
CA GLU A 65 -20.09 0.63 -7.45
C GLU A 65 -21.00 1.72 -8.01
#